data_AF-A0A966B950-F1
#
_entry.id   AF-A0A966B950-F1
#
_cell.length_a   1.000
_cell.length_b   1.000
_cell.length_c   1.000
_cell.angle_alpha   90.00
_cell.angle_beta   90.00
_cell.angle_gamma   90.00
#
_symmetry.space_group_name_H-M   'P 1'
#
loop_
_entity.id
_entity.type
_entity.pdbx_description
1 polymer ?
#
loop_
_entity_poly.entity_id
_entity_poly.type
_entity_poly.pdbx_seq_one_letter_code
_entity_poly.pdbx_strand_id
1 'polypeptide(L)'
;MNNGESTARIYTYGGDYAERNHTVASLRAGKGSRKFSQASATSVEQATAVAEAGIDLLSITTQDVAMVRSACPKTFITAALMLTDHPTDDDLLRNGFAAMEAGADALYTIRGLSAVELLAEKGIPVMGHAGLVPRFSTWTGGLRAVGKTADDALGLLDDCRRLEDAGAFAVEMEVVASEALAEITSRTSLLTSSIGAGPAGDIIFLFTEDITGENPNPPRHVRQYGQVRQTMDQVHRESVDALRAFHQDVVASHFPARTNLYQWQTERQRSCDSNSTARTNIKKWTANDSKRKDSCP
;
A
#
# COMPACT_ATOMS: atom_id res chain seq x y z
N MET A 1 9.58 -19.67 12.13
CA MET A 1 9.79 -20.96 11.44
C MET A 1 9.98 -20.62 9.97
N ASN A 2 11.21 -20.69 9.45
CA ASN A 2 11.50 -20.49 8.02
C ASN A 2 10.97 -21.70 7.26
N ASN A 3 9.75 -21.63 6.73
CA ASN A 3 9.32 -22.56 5.70
C ASN A 3 10.19 -22.27 4.47
N GLY A 4 11.06 -23.22 4.11
CA GLY A 4 12.00 -23.10 3.00
C GLY A 4 11.29 -23.07 1.65
N GLU A 5 10.59 -21.97 1.36
CA GLU A 5 10.15 -21.66 0.02
C GLU A 5 11.38 -21.29 -0.81
N SER A 6 11.60 -22.08 -1.86
CA SER A 6 12.68 -21.87 -2.81
C SER A 6 12.53 -20.49 -3.45
N THR A 7 13.45 -19.57 -3.16
CA THR A 7 13.49 -18.27 -3.85
C THR A 7 14.18 -18.43 -5.20
N ALA A 8 13.73 -17.64 -6.18
CA ALA A 8 14.38 -17.53 -7.48
C ALA A 8 15.38 -16.39 -7.47
N ARG A 9 16.57 -16.64 -8.03
CA ARG A 9 17.55 -15.58 -8.31
C ARG A 9 17.19 -14.91 -9.64
N ILE A 10 17.10 -13.59 -9.63
CA ILE A 10 16.74 -12.78 -10.79
C ILE A 10 17.71 -11.61 -10.96
N TYR A 11 17.65 -10.98 -12.13
CA TYR A 11 18.06 -9.59 -12.29
C TYR A 11 16.82 -8.71 -12.24
N THR A 12 16.90 -7.59 -11.51
CA THR A 12 15.87 -6.55 -11.53
C THR A 12 15.87 -5.83 -12.88
N TYR A 13 14.82 -5.06 -13.15
CA TYR A 13 14.79 -4.18 -14.33
C TYR A 13 15.89 -3.11 -14.32
N GLY A 14 16.35 -2.70 -13.14
CA GLY A 14 17.50 -1.81 -12.96
C GLY A 14 18.87 -2.49 -13.19
N GLY A 15 18.91 -3.81 -13.39
CA GLY A 15 20.14 -4.56 -13.66
C GLY A 15 20.87 -5.08 -12.42
N ASP A 16 20.22 -5.07 -11.25
CA ASP A 16 20.79 -5.57 -10.00
C ASP A 16 20.40 -7.03 -9.72
N TYR A 17 21.27 -7.78 -9.04
CA TYR A 17 20.91 -9.11 -8.56
C TYR A 17 19.89 -9.03 -7.42
N ALA A 18 18.88 -9.89 -7.44
CA ALA A 18 17.91 -10.01 -6.35
C ALA A 18 17.36 -11.45 -6.21
N GLU A 19 16.66 -11.69 -5.10
CA GLU A 19 15.87 -12.89 -4.89
C GLU A 19 14.37 -12.55 -4.86
N ARG A 20 13.54 -13.46 -5.37
CA ARG A 20 12.07 -13.39 -5.27
C ARG A 20 11.47 -14.70 -4.80
N ASN A 21 10.36 -14.65 -4.07
CA ASN A 21 9.56 -15.83 -3.73
C ASN A 21 8.92 -16.45 -4.98
N HIS A 22 8.50 -15.60 -5.93
CA HIS A 22 7.92 -16.01 -7.21
C HIS A 22 8.50 -15.21 -8.38
N THR A 23 8.34 -15.76 -9.58
CA THR A 23 8.59 -15.10 -10.87
C THR A 23 7.38 -15.35 -11.76
N VAL A 24 7.21 -14.58 -12.83
CA VAL A 24 6.16 -14.86 -13.83
C VAL A 24 6.21 -16.32 -14.33
N ALA A 25 7.41 -16.88 -14.49
CA ALA A 25 7.60 -18.27 -14.89
C ALA A 25 7.12 -19.27 -13.82
N SER A 26 7.44 -19.05 -12.53
CA SER A 26 6.97 -19.93 -11.45
C SER A 26 5.47 -19.83 -11.24
N LEU A 27 4.89 -18.63 -11.41
CA LEU A 27 3.44 -18.45 -11.36
C LEU A 27 2.75 -19.20 -12.51
N ARG A 28 3.23 -19.04 -13.74
CA ARG A 28 2.72 -19.78 -14.91
C ARG A 28 2.83 -21.29 -14.74
N ALA A 29 3.94 -21.78 -14.19
CA ALA A 29 4.12 -23.21 -13.91
C ALA A 29 3.17 -23.74 -12.83
N GLY A 30 2.73 -22.88 -11.90
CA GLY A 30 1.75 -23.22 -10.87
C GLY A 30 0.30 -23.20 -11.34
N LYS A 31 0.00 -22.64 -12.53
CA LYS A 31 -1.35 -22.56 -13.10
C LYS A 31 -2.01 -23.95 -13.09
N GLY A 32 -3.23 -24.04 -12.59
CA GLY A 32 -3.99 -25.30 -12.48
C GLY A 32 -3.47 -26.35 -11.48
N SER A 33 -2.27 -26.18 -10.90
CA SER A 33 -1.68 -27.15 -9.95
C SER A 33 -1.66 -26.65 -8.50
N ARG A 34 -1.61 -25.34 -8.29
CA ARG A 34 -1.74 -24.70 -6.97
C ARG A 34 -2.51 -23.38 -7.09
N LYS A 35 -2.90 -22.84 -5.94
CA LYS A 35 -3.42 -21.48 -5.81
C LYS A 35 -2.33 -20.55 -5.30
N PHE A 36 -2.42 -19.29 -5.69
CA PHE A 36 -1.62 -18.20 -5.15
C PHE A 36 -2.54 -17.23 -4.42
N SER A 37 -2.09 -16.77 -3.26
CA SER A 37 -2.77 -15.74 -2.48
C SER A 37 -2.23 -14.36 -2.86
N GLN A 38 -3.11 -13.39 -3.05
CA GLN A 38 -2.72 -12.00 -3.27
C GLN A 38 -3.50 -11.09 -2.32
N ALA A 39 -2.79 -10.11 -1.75
CA ALA A 39 -3.42 -9.08 -0.92
C ALA A 39 -2.87 -7.69 -1.29
N SER A 40 -3.68 -6.66 -1.06
CA SER A 40 -3.25 -5.29 -1.29
C SER A 40 -2.41 -4.73 -0.14
N ALA A 41 -1.68 -3.65 -0.34
CA ALA A 41 -1.15 -2.88 0.79
C ALA A 41 -1.11 -1.39 0.45
N THR A 42 -1.37 -0.55 1.45
CA THR A 42 -1.33 0.92 1.33
C THR A 42 -0.30 1.57 2.25
N SER A 43 0.43 0.76 3.04
CA SER A 43 1.53 1.19 3.89
C SER A 43 2.59 0.10 4.01
N VAL A 44 3.79 0.47 4.48
CA VAL A 44 4.88 -0.49 4.74
C VAL A 44 4.51 -1.48 5.84
N GLU A 45 3.78 -1.03 6.87
CA GLU A 45 3.32 -1.88 7.97
C GLU A 45 2.35 -2.95 7.45
N GLN A 46 1.37 -2.56 6.62
CA GLN A 46 0.46 -3.52 5.97
C GLN A 46 1.24 -4.48 5.06
N ALA A 47 2.14 -3.97 4.22
CA ALA A 47 2.90 -4.83 3.29
C ALA A 47 3.77 -5.84 4.05
N THR A 48 4.39 -5.42 5.15
CA THR A 48 5.21 -6.30 6.00
C THR A 48 4.33 -7.37 6.65
N ALA A 49 3.15 -7.02 7.17
CA ALA A 49 2.21 -7.98 7.72
C ALA A 49 1.73 -9.00 6.67
N VAL A 50 1.46 -8.55 5.43
CA VAL A 50 1.10 -9.43 4.31
C VAL A 50 2.24 -10.41 4.00
N ALA A 51 3.48 -9.93 3.93
CA ALA A 51 4.64 -10.78 3.68
C ALA A 51 4.92 -11.77 4.82
N GLU A 52 4.84 -11.32 6.08
CA GLU A 52 5.02 -12.17 7.26
C GLU A 52 3.95 -13.27 7.39
N ALA A 53 2.72 -12.99 6.92
CA ALA A 53 1.64 -13.97 6.87
C ALA A 53 1.86 -15.07 5.82
N GLY A 54 2.86 -14.93 4.94
CA GLY A 54 3.12 -15.87 3.85
C GLY A 54 2.18 -15.74 2.67
N ILE A 55 1.59 -14.55 2.45
CA ILE A 55 0.84 -14.26 1.22
C ILE A 55 1.81 -14.23 0.04
N ASP A 56 1.44 -14.89 -1.06
CA ASP A 56 2.35 -15.10 -2.20
C ASP A 56 2.69 -13.78 -2.91
N LEU A 57 1.67 -12.94 -3.16
CA LEU A 57 1.76 -11.76 -4.01
C LEU A 57 1.23 -10.50 -3.31
N LEU A 58 1.89 -9.37 -3.54
CA LEU A 58 1.42 -8.03 -3.16
C LEU A 58 0.84 -7.30 -4.36
N SER A 59 -0.29 -6.60 -4.16
CA SER A 59 -0.85 -5.62 -5.11
C SER A 59 -0.80 -4.23 -4.48
N ILE A 60 -0.03 -3.32 -5.05
CA ILE A 60 0.19 -1.97 -4.50
C ILE A 60 0.16 -0.92 -5.61
N THR A 61 0.11 0.36 -5.27
CA THR A 61 0.23 1.42 -6.28
C THR A 61 1.68 1.61 -6.72
N THR A 62 1.90 2.17 -7.92
CA THR A 62 3.26 2.43 -8.43
C THR A 62 4.08 3.36 -7.51
N GLN A 63 3.42 4.25 -6.77
CA GLN A 63 4.06 5.20 -5.86
C GLN A 63 4.70 4.53 -4.63
N ASP A 64 4.16 3.38 -4.22
CA ASP A 64 4.58 2.70 -2.99
C ASP A 64 5.69 1.66 -3.22
N VAL A 65 6.04 1.39 -4.48
CA VAL A 65 6.93 0.27 -4.84
C VAL A 65 8.27 0.35 -4.15
N ALA A 66 8.93 1.52 -4.15
CA ALA A 66 10.27 1.65 -3.57
C ALA A 66 10.27 1.36 -2.06
N MET A 67 9.31 1.92 -1.32
CA MET A 67 9.20 1.71 0.14
C MET A 67 8.79 0.28 0.48
N VAL A 68 7.83 -0.29 -0.25
CA VAL A 68 7.39 -1.68 -0.04
C VAL A 68 8.49 -2.67 -0.40
N ARG A 69 9.21 -2.48 -1.51
CA ARG A 69 10.32 -3.35 -1.90
C ARG A 69 11.43 -3.36 -0.84
N SER A 70 11.74 -2.22 -0.23
CA SER A 70 12.73 -2.16 0.86
C SER A 70 12.30 -2.99 2.08
N ALA A 71 11.01 -3.01 2.42
CA ALA A 71 10.49 -3.77 3.56
C ALA A 71 10.25 -5.26 3.23
N CYS A 72 9.83 -5.54 2.00
CA CYS A 72 9.48 -6.86 1.49
C CYS A 72 10.40 -7.26 0.32
N PRO A 73 11.69 -7.53 0.58
CA PRO A 73 12.70 -7.66 -0.48
C PRO A 73 12.48 -8.85 -1.42
N LYS A 74 11.69 -9.84 -1.00
CA LYS A 74 11.50 -11.10 -1.74
C LYS A 74 10.08 -11.29 -2.29
N THR A 75 9.07 -10.66 -1.70
CA THR A 75 7.67 -10.87 -2.11
C THR A 75 7.44 -10.35 -3.53
N PHE A 76 6.70 -11.08 -4.35
CA PHE A 76 6.34 -10.66 -5.70
C PHE A 76 5.39 -9.46 -5.65
N ILE A 77 5.74 -8.38 -6.33
CA ILE A 77 4.97 -7.12 -6.33
C ILE A 77 4.34 -6.90 -7.69
N THR A 78 3.01 -6.83 -7.72
CA THR A 78 2.24 -6.28 -8.84
C THR A 78 1.91 -4.81 -8.54
N ALA A 79 2.41 -3.89 -9.37
CA ALA A 79 2.18 -2.46 -9.19
C ALA A 79 1.06 -1.95 -10.11
N ALA A 80 0.01 -1.38 -9.53
CA ALA A 80 -1.15 -0.86 -10.22
C ALA A 80 -0.87 0.53 -10.81
N LEU A 81 -1.00 0.65 -12.13
CA LEU A 81 -1.00 1.92 -12.85
C LEU A 81 -2.37 2.59 -12.71
N MET A 82 -2.49 3.47 -11.72
CA MET A 82 -3.75 4.15 -11.41
C MET A 82 -4.27 5.00 -12.60
N LEU A 83 -5.56 4.88 -12.90
CA LEU A 83 -6.17 5.47 -14.10
C LEU A 83 -5.98 6.99 -14.21
N THR A 84 -6.15 7.73 -13.11
CA THR A 84 -6.06 9.20 -13.12
C THR A 84 -4.63 9.72 -13.15
N ASP A 85 -3.69 8.92 -12.68
CA ASP A 85 -2.28 9.32 -12.52
C ASP A 85 -1.50 9.13 -13.83
N HIS A 86 -2.03 8.32 -14.75
CA HIS A 86 -1.37 7.90 -15.98
C HIS A 86 -2.25 8.11 -17.23
N PRO A 87 -2.69 9.34 -17.54
CA PRO A 87 -3.71 9.58 -18.57
C PRO A 87 -3.25 9.32 -20.01
N THR A 88 -1.94 9.39 -20.29
CA THR A 88 -1.38 9.19 -21.63
C THR A 88 -0.50 7.94 -21.73
N ASP A 89 -0.22 7.49 -22.95
CA ASP A 89 0.70 6.38 -23.22
C ASP A 89 2.13 6.67 -22.73
N ASP A 90 2.59 7.92 -22.86
CA ASP A 90 3.88 8.37 -22.33
C ASP A 90 3.91 8.29 -20.80
N ASP A 91 2.81 8.63 -20.12
CA ASP A 91 2.71 8.50 -18.68
C ASP A 91 2.72 7.04 -18.25
N LEU A 92 2.04 6.14 -18.98
CA LEU A 92 2.06 4.71 -18.72
C LEU A 92 3.48 4.14 -18.83
N LEU A 93 4.19 4.46 -19.90
CA LEU A 93 5.57 3.98 -20.09
C LEU A 93 6.50 4.55 -19.02
N ARG A 94 6.48 5.88 -18.79
CA ARG A 94 7.38 6.53 -17.84
C ARG A 94 7.21 5.98 -16.43
N ASN A 95 5.97 5.93 -15.94
CA ASN A 95 5.71 5.46 -14.58
C ASN A 95 5.79 3.94 -14.47
N GLY A 96 5.45 3.21 -15.54
CA GLY A 96 5.65 1.77 -15.61
C GLY A 96 7.12 1.39 -15.45
N PHE A 97 8.01 1.98 -16.26
CA PHE A 97 9.45 1.75 -16.11
C PHE A 97 9.99 2.21 -14.76
N ALA A 98 9.54 3.36 -14.24
CA ALA A 98 9.96 3.81 -12.91
C ALA A 98 9.56 2.82 -11.80
N ALA A 99 8.36 2.24 -11.88
CA ALA A 99 7.92 1.21 -10.95
C ALA A 99 8.72 -0.09 -11.09
N MET A 100 9.02 -0.53 -12.31
CA MET A 100 9.86 -1.72 -12.55
C MET A 100 11.28 -1.50 -12.03
N GLU A 101 11.87 -0.33 -12.26
CA GLU A 101 13.19 0.07 -11.72
C GLU A 101 13.19 0.11 -10.18
N ALA A 102 12.11 0.63 -9.57
CA ALA A 102 11.91 0.62 -8.12
C ALA A 102 11.72 -0.79 -7.54
N GLY A 103 11.55 -1.81 -8.39
CA GLY A 103 11.54 -3.21 -8.01
C GLY A 103 10.17 -3.88 -8.05
N ALA A 104 9.19 -3.34 -8.78
CA ALA A 104 7.99 -4.10 -9.15
C ALA A 104 8.37 -5.31 -10.03
N ASP A 105 7.63 -6.39 -9.91
CA ASP A 105 7.85 -7.62 -10.70
C ASP A 105 6.84 -7.76 -11.85
N ALA A 106 5.71 -7.06 -11.75
CA ALA A 106 4.70 -6.92 -12.79
C ALA A 106 3.94 -5.60 -12.63
N LEU A 107 3.27 -5.16 -13.70
CA LEU A 107 2.33 -4.05 -13.67
C LEU A 107 0.89 -4.55 -13.83
N TYR A 108 -0.05 -3.80 -13.27
CA TYR A 108 -1.48 -4.02 -13.45
C TYR A 108 -2.13 -2.79 -14.08
N THR A 109 -3.04 -3.00 -15.02
CA THR A 109 -3.83 -1.93 -15.62
C THR A 109 -5.26 -2.36 -15.93
N ILE A 110 -6.21 -1.47 -15.62
CA ILE A 110 -7.63 -1.60 -16.00
C ILE A 110 -7.93 -1.02 -17.39
N ARG A 111 -6.90 -0.48 -18.07
CA ARG A 111 -7.07 0.11 -19.41
C ARG A 111 -7.26 -0.98 -20.46
N GLY A 112 -7.67 -0.57 -21.65
CA GLY A 112 -7.88 -1.48 -22.78
C GLY A 112 -6.59 -2.08 -23.34
N LEU A 113 -6.78 -2.92 -24.36
CA LEU A 113 -5.73 -3.74 -24.98
C LEU A 113 -4.52 -2.95 -25.46
N SER A 114 -4.69 -1.73 -25.99
CA SER A 114 -3.58 -0.91 -26.47
C SER A 114 -2.58 -0.58 -25.37
N ALA A 115 -3.04 -0.37 -24.13
CA ALA A 115 -2.15 -0.12 -22.99
C ALA A 115 -1.41 -1.40 -22.56
N VAL A 116 -2.10 -2.55 -22.60
CA VAL A 116 -1.51 -3.85 -22.30
C VAL A 116 -0.43 -4.19 -23.32
N GLU A 117 -0.75 -4.07 -24.61
CA GLU A 117 0.16 -4.32 -25.73
C GLU A 117 1.37 -3.38 -25.67
N LEU A 118 1.14 -2.08 -25.46
CA LEU A 118 2.21 -1.09 -25.33
C LEU A 118 3.24 -1.47 -24.26
N LEU A 119 2.77 -1.87 -23.07
CA LEU A 119 3.64 -2.23 -21.95
C LEU A 119 4.32 -3.59 -22.18
N ALA A 120 3.56 -4.58 -22.65
CA ALA A 120 4.05 -5.94 -22.90
C ALA A 120 5.11 -5.98 -24.03
N GLU A 121 4.93 -5.20 -25.09
CA GLU A 121 5.89 -5.08 -26.20
C GLU A 121 7.26 -4.56 -25.71
N LYS A 122 7.27 -3.76 -24.63
CA LYS A 122 8.51 -3.29 -23.97
C LYS A 122 9.09 -4.27 -22.96
N GLY A 123 8.57 -5.49 -22.93
CA GLY A 123 9.05 -6.60 -22.11
C GLY A 123 8.48 -6.63 -20.69
N ILE A 124 7.63 -5.68 -20.31
CA ILE A 124 7.06 -5.58 -18.97
C ILE A 124 5.98 -6.66 -18.79
N PRO A 125 6.00 -7.47 -17.71
CA PRO A 125 4.89 -8.35 -17.38
C PRO A 125 3.66 -7.55 -16.99
N VAL A 126 2.58 -7.70 -17.75
CA VAL A 126 1.31 -6.98 -17.50
C VAL A 126 0.20 -7.93 -17.10
N MET A 127 -0.49 -7.60 -16.02
CA MET A 127 -1.79 -8.12 -15.67
C MET A 127 -2.87 -7.17 -16.20
N GLY A 128 -3.74 -7.68 -17.06
CA GLY A 128 -4.94 -6.96 -17.50
C GLY A 128 -6.10 -7.12 -16.53
N HIS A 129 -7.27 -6.60 -16.91
CA HIS A 129 -8.50 -6.75 -16.15
C HIS A 129 -9.67 -7.06 -17.09
N ALA A 130 -10.52 -8.00 -16.70
CA ALA A 130 -11.81 -8.30 -17.32
C ALA A 130 -12.88 -8.56 -16.24
N GLY A 131 -14.15 -8.48 -16.64
CA GLY A 131 -15.27 -8.56 -15.70
C GLY A 131 -15.78 -7.17 -15.29
N LEU A 132 -16.10 -7.00 -14.00
CA LEU A 132 -16.52 -5.71 -13.46
C LEU A 132 -15.30 -4.82 -13.19
N VAL A 133 -15.07 -3.81 -14.02
CA VAL A 133 -14.13 -2.72 -13.70
C VAL A 133 -14.87 -1.65 -12.89
N PRO A 134 -14.65 -1.48 -11.56
CA PRO A 134 -15.48 -0.58 -10.74
C PRO A 134 -15.43 0.88 -11.20
N ARG A 135 -14.26 1.32 -11.67
CA ARG A 135 -14.03 2.68 -12.23
C ARG A 135 -14.81 2.95 -13.52
N PHE A 136 -15.30 1.92 -14.20
CA PHE A 136 -16.12 2.01 -15.41
C PHE A 136 -17.58 1.59 -15.17
N SER A 137 -18.02 1.51 -13.92
CA SER A 137 -19.37 1.06 -13.56
C SER A 137 -20.52 1.88 -14.16
N THR A 138 -20.29 3.12 -14.61
CA THR A 138 -21.31 3.91 -15.32
C THR A 138 -21.66 3.28 -16.67
N TRP A 139 -20.72 2.61 -17.33
CA TRP A 139 -20.94 1.91 -18.60
C TRP A 139 -21.79 0.65 -18.43
N THR A 140 -21.74 0.03 -17.26
CA THR A 140 -22.45 -1.22 -16.93
C THR A 140 -23.71 -1.02 -16.08
N GLY A 141 -24.04 0.24 -15.75
CA GLY A 141 -25.21 0.59 -14.95
C GLY A 141 -25.07 0.25 -13.46
N GLY A 142 -23.84 0.25 -12.94
CA GLY A 142 -23.51 0.09 -11.52
C GLY A 142 -22.59 -1.11 -11.24
N LEU A 143 -22.33 -1.36 -9.95
CA LEU A 143 -21.52 -2.48 -9.47
C LEU A 143 -22.32 -3.78 -9.57
N ARG A 144 -22.19 -4.49 -10.70
CA ARG A 144 -22.98 -5.69 -11.01
C ARG A 144 -22.08 -6.84 -11.42
N ALA A 145 -22.48 -8.03 -10.98
CA ALA A 145 -21.84 -9.26 -11.43
C ALA A 145 -22.13 -9.53 -12.92
N VAL A 146 -21.11 -9.98 -13.65
CA VAL A 146 -21.14 -10.28 -15.09
C VAL A 146 -20.87 -11.78 -15.35
N GLY A 147 -21.00 -12.23 -16.60
CA GLY A 147 -20.78 -13.65 -16.95
C GLY A 147 -21.92 -14.57 -16.50
N LYS A 148 -23.13 -14.03 -16.27
CA LYS A 148 -24.28 -14.81 -15.76
C LYS A 148 -25.00 -15.62 -16.84
N THR A 149 -24.71 -15.33 -18.10
CA THR A 149 -25.25 -16.04 -19.26
C THR A 149 -24.11 -16.61 -20.07
N ALA A 150 -24.41 -17.58 -20.94
CA ALA A 150 -23.42 -18.17 -21.83
C ALA A 150 -22.80 -17.12 -22.77
N ASP A 151 -23.61 -16.20 -23.29
CA ASP A 151 -23.14 -15.13 -24.18
C ASP A 151 -22.19 -14.16 -23.45
N ASP A 152 -22.52 -13.75 -22.21
CA ASP A 152 -21.63 -12.92 -21.40
C ASP A 152 -20.30 -13.64 -21.12
N ALA A 153 -20.36 -14.94 -20.80
CA ALA A 153 -19.17 -15.74 -20.53
C ALA A 153 -18.30 -15.93 -21.78
N LEU A 154 -18.90 -16.07 -22.97
CA LEU A 154 -18.20 -16.10 -24.24
C LEU A 154 -17.53 -14.76 -24.56
N GLY A 155 -18.19 -13.64 -24.26
CA GLY A 155 -17.59 -12.30 -24.38
C GLY A 155 -16.37 -12.13 -23.48
N LEU A 156 -16.47 -12.56 -22.22
CA LEU A 156 -15.33 -12.53 -21.29
C LEU A 156 -14.17 -13.44 -21.74
N LEU A 157 -14.47 -14.61 -22.33
CA LEU A 157 -13.44 -15.47 -22.91
C LEU A 157 -12.74 -14.80 -24.10
N ASP A 158 -13.48 -14.06 -24.93
CA ASP A 158 -12.92 -13.28 -26.03
C ASP A 158 -12.01 -12.15 -25.51
N ASP A 159 -12.44 -11.43 -24.46
CA ASP A 159 -11.61 -10.42 -23.81
C ASP A 159 -10.30 -11.03 -23.26
N CYS A 160 -10.36 -12.21 -22.63
CA CYS A 160 -9.16 -12.92 -22.19
C CYS A 160 -8.24 -13.27 -23.36
N ARG A 161 -8.78 -13.78 -24.48
CA ARG A 161 -7.97 -14.10 -25.67
C ARG A 161 -7.30 -12.87 -26.25
N ARG A 162 -8.02 -11.74 -26.30
CA ARG A 162 -7.46 -10.48 -26.78
C ARG A 162 -6.38 -9.93 -25.85
N LEU A 163 -6.51 -10.15 -24.54
CA LEU A 163 -5.45 -9.85 -23.57
C LEU A 163 -4.23 -10.78 -23.73
N GLU A 164 -4.44 -12.06 -24.05
CA GLU A 164 -3.36 -12.99 -24.42
C GLU A 164 -2.60 -12.49 -25.65
N ASP A 165 -3.32 -12.13 -26.71
CA ASP A 165 -2.75 -11.61 -27.95
C ASP A 165 -1.98 -10.30 -27.72
N ALA A 166 -2.47 -9.44 -26.81
CA ALA A 166 -1.78 -8.22 -26.38
C ALA A 166 -0.56 -8.48 -25.47
N GLY A 167 -0.26 -9.73 -25.11
CA GLY A 167 0.93 -10.10 -24.35
C GLY A 167 0.78 -10.07 -22.83
N ALA A 168 -0.44 -9.98 -22.30
CA ALA A 168 -0.66 -10.13 -20.86
C ALA A 168 -0.17 -11.50 -20.37
N PHE A 169 0.32 -11.58 -19.13
CA PHE A 169 0.62 -12.87 -18.48
C PHE A 169 -0.47 -13.32 -17.52
N ALA A 170 -1.30 -12.39 -17.08
CA ALA A 170 -2.39 -12.60 -16.15
C ALA A 170 -3.57 -11.67 -16.47
N VAL A 171 -4.75 -12.02 -15.96
CA VAL A 171 -5.95 -11.20 -16.02
C VAL A 171 -6.68 -11.26 -14.69
N GLU A 172 -6.97 -10.11 -14.11
CA GLU A 172 -7.91 -10.01 -13.01
C GLU A 172 -9.34 -10.17 -13.52
N MET A 173 -10.10 -11.04 -12.86
CA MET A 173 -11.49 -11.38 -13.15
C MET A 173 -12.33 -10.94 -11.95
N GLU A 174 -12.92 -9.75 -12.04
CA GLU A 174 -13.65 -9.14 -10.92
C GLU A 174 -15.17 -9.37 -11.03
N VAL A 175 -15.77 -9.91 -9.97
CA VAL A 175 -17.22 -10.17 -9.83
C VAL A 175 -17.83 -10.87 -11.07
N VAL A 176 -17.16 -11.91 -11.53
CA VAL A 176 -17.61 -12.82 -12.60
C VAL A 176 -18.35 -14.01 -12.00
N ALA A 177 -19.36 -14.58 -12.68
CA ALA A 177 -19.99 -15.82 -12.22
C ALA A 177 -18.97 -16.96 -12.09
N SER A 178 -19.08 -17.76 -11.03
CA SER A 178 -18.05 -18.75 -10.69
C SER A 178 -17.89 -19.85 -11.75
N GLU A 179 -19.00 -20.23 -12.38
CA GLU A 179 -19.04 -21.21 -13.46
C GLU A 179 -18.37 -20.65 -14.73
N ALA A 180 -18.59 -19.36 -15.03
CA ALA A 180 -17.93 -18.70 -16.15
C ALA A 180 -16.43 -18.60 -15.93
N LEU A 181 -15.97 -18.21 -14.73
CA LEU A 181 -14.54 -18.21 -14.41
C LEU A 181 -13.93 -19.60 -14.59
N ALA A 182 -14.58 -20.65 -14.11
CA ALA A 182 -14.08 -22.02 -14.24
C ALA A 182 -13.85 -22.42 -15.71
N GLU A 183 -14.82 -22.15 -16.58
CA GLU A 183 -14.69 -22.40 -18.01
C GLU A 183 -13.59 -21.57 -18.65
N ILE A 184 -13.50 -20.27 -18.34
CA ILE A 184 -12.49 -19.37 -18.90
C ILE A 184 -11.08 -19.78 -18.46
N THR A 185 -10.86 -19.99 -17.16
CA THR A 185 -9.55 -20.37 -16.61
C THR A 185 -8.99 -21.63 -17.26
N SER A 186 -9.85 -22.58 -17.63
CA SER A 186 -9.46 -23.83 -18.30
C SER A 186 -9.09 -23.67 -19.77
N ARG A 187 -9.46 -22.53 -20.40
CA ARG A 187 -9.33 -22.28 -21.84
C ARG A 187 -8.34 -21.16 -22.19
N THR A 188 -7.82 -20.44 -21.20
CA THR A 188 -6.81 -19.39 -21.38
C THR A 188 -5.46 -19.83 -20.81
N SER A 189 -4.37 -19.35 -21.41
CA SER A 189 -3.02 -19.48 -20.88
C SER A 189 -2.70 -18.43 -19.81
N LEU A 190 -3.50 -17.36 -19.69
CA LEU A 190 -3.33 -16.34 -18.65
C LEU A 190 -3.53 -16.94 -17.26
N LEU A 191 -2.76 -16.47 -16.29
CA LEU A 191 -3.13 -16.64 -14.89
C LEU A 191 -4.38 -15.81 -14.61
N THR A 192 -5.43 -16.47 -14.12
CA THR A 192 -6.66 -15.78 -13.76
C THR A 192 -6.61 -15.36 -12.29
N SER A 193 -6.69 -14.06 -11.99
CA SER A 193 -6.78 -13.54 -10.63
C SER A 193 -8.24 -13.28 -10.27
N SER A 194 -8.77 -14.03 -9.31
CA SER A 194 -10.17 -13.94 -8.90
C SER A 194 -10.35 -12.97 -7.74
N ILE A 195 -11.22 -11.99 -7.92
CA ILE A 195 -11.76 -11.15 -6.85
C ILE A 195 -13.29 -11.19 -6.93
N GLY A 196 -13.89 -11.98 -6.05
CA GLY A 196 -15.33 -12.24 -6.08
C GLY A 196 -15.82 -13.03 -7.29
N ALA A 197 -14.93 -13.73 -8.00
CA ALA A 197 -15.25 -14.55 -9.17
C ALA A 197 -15.21 -16.07 -8.92
N GLY A 198 -15.00 -16.50 -7.68
CA GLY A 198 -15.00 -17.91 -7.28
C GLY A 198 -13.60 -18.54 -7.25
N PRO A 199 -13.50 -19.82 -6.84
CA PRO A 199 -12.22 -20.47 -6.50
C PRO A 199 -11.46 -21.00 -7.72
N ALA A 200 -12.04 -20.93 -8.92
CA ALA A 200 -11.38 -21.43 -10.13
C ALA A 200 -10.14 -20.60 -10.50
N GLY A 201 -10.08 -19.32 -10.11
CA GLY A 201 -8.93 -18.44 -10.36
C GLY A 201 -7.61 -19.01 -9.83
N ASP A 202 -6.54 -18.83 -10.59
CA ASP A 202 -5.18 -19.28 -10.24
C ASP A 202 -4.61 -18.45 -9.07
N ILE A 203 -4.90 -17.15 -9.07
CA ILE A 203 -4.63 -16.21 -7.98
C ILE A 203 -5.97 -15.88 -7.31
N ILE A 204 -6.00 -15.85 -5.98
CA ILE A 204 -7.15 -15.38 -5.20
C ILE A 204 -6.76 -14.07 -4.55
N PHE A 205 -7.40 -12.98 -4.97
CA PHE A 205 -7.12 -11.63 -4.55
C PHE A 205 -8.25 -11.07 -3.68
N LEU A 206 -7.88 -10.41 -2.57
CA LEU A 206 -8.73 -9.56 -1.76
C LEU A 206 -7.93 -8.36 -1.24
N PHE A 207 -8.61 -7.27 -0.93
CA PHE A 207 -7.94 -6.14 -0.27
C PHE A 207 -7.58 -6.49 1.19
N THR A 208 -6.45 -5.99 1.68
CA THR A 208 -6.00 -6.31 3.05
C THR A 208 -6.99 -5.82 4.11
N GLU A 209 -7.56 -4.64 3.93
CA GLU A 209 -8.55 -4.06 4.87
C GLU A 209 -9.87 -4.88 4.93
N ASP A 210 -10.23 -5.54 3.83
CA ASP A 210 -11.32 -6.52 3.78
C ASP A 210 -10.95 -7.81 4.53
N ILE A 211 -9.74 -8.33 4.34
CA ILE A 211 -9.26 -9.56 5.00
C ILE A 211 -9.15 -9.36 6.52
N THR A 212 -8.55 -8.25 6.96
CA THR A 212 -8.25 -7.96 8.38
C THR A 212 -9.45 -7.45 9.17
N GLY A 213 -10.56 -7.15 8.49
CA GLY A 213 -11.77 -6.64 9.11
C GLY A 213 -11.68 -5.16 9.50
N GLU A 214 -10.93 -4.36 8.72
CA GLU A 214 -10.89 -2.90 8.83
C GLU A 214 -12.08 -2.26 8.12
N ASN A 215 -12.46 -2.80 6.96
CA ASN A 215 -13.62 -2.33 6.20
C ASN A 215 -14.92 -2.65 6.94
N PRO A 216 -15.74 -1.65 7.35
CA PRO A 216 -17.00 -1.89 8.05
C PRO A 216 -18.11 -2.42 7.14
N ASN A 217 -18.00 -2.23 5.82
CA ASN A 217 -19.01 -2.63 4.84
C ASN A 217 -18.35 -3.39 3.68
N PRO A 218 -17.75 -4.57 3.95
CA PRO A 218 -17.04 -5.31 2.92
C PRO A 218 -18.01 -5.81 1.83
N PRO A 219 -17.57 -5.91 0.57
CA PRO A 219 -18.35 -6.55 -0.49
C PRO A 219 -18.79 -7.97 -0.12
N ARG A 220 -19.93 -8.42 -0.67
CA ARG A 220 -20.54 -9.72 -0.34
C ARG A 220 -19.64 -10.96 -0.49
N HIS A 221 -18.59 -10.85 -1.32
CA HIS A 221 -17.70 -11.96 -1.65
C HIS A 221 -16.51 -12.07 -0.69
N VAL A 222 -16.35 -11.10 0.21
CA VAL A 222 -15.29 -11.06 1.21
C VAL A 222 -15.65 -11.96 2.39
N ARG A 223 -14.63 -12.64 2.91
CA ARG A 223 -14.66 -13.20 4.27
C ARG A 223 -13.63 -12.45 5.10
N GLN A 224 -14.07 -11.88 6.22
CA GLN A 224 -13.19 -11.25 7.19
C GLN A 224 -12.55 -12.33 8.08
N TYR A 225 -11.25 -12.20 8.32
CA TYR A 225 -10.45 -13.09 9.18
C TYR A 225 -9.97 -12.39 10.46
N GLY A 226 -10.16 -11.07 10.56
CA GLY A 226 -9.83 -10.26 11.74
C GLY A 226 -10.95 -9.30 12.13
N GLN A 227 -10.69 -8.54 13.20
CA GLN A 227 -11.58 -7.49 13.74
C GLN A 227 -10.78 -6.20 13.98
N VAL A 228 -9.83 -5.87 13.10
CA VAL A 228 -8.90 -4.74 13.29
C VAL A 228 -9.66 -3.42 13.48
N ARG A 229 -10.84 -3.25 12.87
CA ARG A 229 -11.69 -2.09 13.10
C ARG A 229 -11.99 -1.83 14.57
N GLN A 230 -12.26 -2.88 15.36
CA GLN A 230 -12.55 -2.72 16.79
C GLN A 230 -11.34 -2.15 17.55
N THR A 231 -10.14 -2.61 17.19
CA THR A 231 -8.88 -2.10 17.74
C THR A 231 -8.65 -0.65 17.31
N MET A 232 -8.91 -0.29 16.05
CA MET A 232 -8.80 1.10 15.58
C MET A 232 -9.78 2.03 16.32
N ASP A 233 -11.03 1.58 16.53
CA ASP A 233 -12.02 2.32 17.29
C ASP A 233 -11.59 2.50 18.76
N GLN A 234 -10.92 1.50 19.34
CA GLN A 234 -10.34 1.61 20.69
C GLN A 234 -9.20 2.63 20.72
N VAL A 235 -8.23 2.54 19.81
CA VAL A 235 -7.11 3.48 19.70
C VAL A 235 -7.62 4.92 19.53
N HIS A 236 -8.64 5.13 18.71
CA HIS A 236 -9.25 6.44 18.52
C HIS A 236 -9.87 6.99 19.82
N ARG A 237 -10.64 6.17 20.54
CA ARG A 237 -11.23 6.57 21.83
C ARG A 237 -10.16 6.94 22.85
N GLU A 238 -9.16 6.08 23.03
CA GLU A 238 -8.06 6.32 23.96
C GLU A 238 -7.27 7.59 23.61
N SER A 239 -7.04 7.83 22.31
CA SER A 239 -6.39 9.06 21.82
C SER A 239 -7.20 10.31 22.15
N VAL A 240 -8.51 10.27 21.89
CA VAL A 240 -9.42 11.40 22.19
C VAL A 240 -9.46 11.68 23.69
N ASP A 241 -9.52 10.65 24.52
CA ASP A 241 -9.57 10.80 25.97
C ASP A 241 -8.24 11.37 26.52
N ALA A 242 -7.10 10.88 26.05
CA ALA A 242 -5.79 11.39 26.41
C ALA A 242 -5.61 12.86 26.00
N LEU A 243 -6.00 13.21 24.76
CA LEU A 243 -5.94 14.58 24.26
C LEU A 243 -6.89 15.52 25.01
N ARG A 244 -8.08 15.02 25.41
CA ARG A 244 -9.03 15.78 26.22
C ARG A 244 -8.47 16.05 27.61
N ALA A 245 -7.87 15.04 28.26
CA ALA A 245 -7.23 15.20 29.56
C ALA A 245 -6.08 16.21 29.49
N PHE A 246 -5.23 16.10 28.47
CA PHE A 246 -4.17 17.08 28.22
C PHE A 246 -4.72 18.50 28.03
N HIS A 247 -5.77 18.67 27.21
CA HIS A 247 -6.41 19.96 27.01
C HIS A 247 -6.97 20.54 28.32
N GLN A 248 -7.63 19.72 29.13
CA GLN A 248 -8.15 20.13 30.44
C GLN A 248 -7.04 20.57 31.39
N ASP A 249 -5.93 19.83 31.45
CA ASP A 249 -4.77 20.20 32.25
C ASP A 249 -4.14 21.53 31.81
N VAL A 250 -4.09 21.79 30.49
CA VAL A 250 -3.60 23.07 29.97
C VAL A 250 -4.55 24.22 30.33
N VAL A 251 -5.86 24.05 30.13
CA VAL A 251 -6.87 25.08 30.46
C VAL A 251 -6.88 25.39 31.96
N ALA A 252 -6.71 24.37 32.80
CA ALA A 252 -6.60 24.51 34.25
C ALA A 252 -5.21 25.02 34.71
N SER A 253 -4.26 25.23 33.80
CA SER A 253 -2.86 25.55 34.11
C SER A 253 -2.17 24.53 35.03
N HIS A 254 -2.62 23.27 35.02
CA HIS A 254 -1.96 22.15 35.68
C HIS A 254 -0.76 21.63 34.88
N PHE A 255 -0.81 21.76 33.55
CA PHE A 255 0.30 21.45 32.66
C PHE A 255 0.72 22.69 31.84
N PRO A 256 2.04 22.93 31.63
CA PRO A 256 3.18 22.17 32.17
C PRO A 256 3.34 22.35 33.69
N ALA A 257 3.57 21.25 34.40
CA ALA A 257 3.89 21.28 35.83
C ALA A 257 5.36 21.64 36.04
N ARG A 258 5.77 21.92 37.29
CA ARG A 258 7.18 22.24 37.63
C ARG A 258 8.19 21.21 37.11
N THR A 259 7.83 19.93 37.09
CA THR A 259 8.68 18.84 36.59
C THR A 259 8.88 18.88 35.08
N ASN A 260 8.01 19.58 34.33
CA ASN A 260 8.12 19.77 32.89
C ASN A 260 8.88 21.05 32.51
N LEU A 261 9.34 21.84 33.48
CA LEU A 261 10.02 23.10 33.25
C LEU A 261 11.55 22.94 33.36
N TYR A 262 12.27 23.43 32.37
CA TYR A 262 13.71 23.66 32.48
C TYR A 262 13.96 25.04 33.09
N GLN A 263 14.66 25.09 34.22
CA GLN A 263 14.98 26.36 34.88
C GLN A 263 16.30 26.93 34.37
N TRP A 264 16.36 28.25 34.24
CA TRP A 264 17.61 28.96 34.02
C TRP A 264 18.58 28.70 35.17
N GLN A 265 19.77 28.20 34.87
CA GLN A 265 20.85 28.15 35.86
C GLN A 265 21.37 29.57 36.08
N THR A 266 21.07 30.17 37.23
CA THR A 266 21.71 31.44 37.60
C THR A 266 23.21 31.23 37.78
N GLU A 267 24.04 32.22 37.41
CA GLU A 267 25.51 32.16 37.54
C GLU A 267 26.00 31.82 38.96
N ARG A 268 25.16 32.00 40.00
CA ARG A 268 25.44 31.57 41.37
C ARG A 268 25.48 30.04 41.55
N GLN A 269 24.70 29.27 40.79
CA GLN A 269 24.72 27.81 40.86
C GLN A 269 25.95 27.21 40.16
N ARG A 270 26.44 27.84 39.07
CA ARG A 270 27.74 27.48 38.49
C ARG A 270 28.91 27.81 39.44
N SER A 271 28.78 28.85 40.26
CA SER A 271 29.83 29.21 41.24
C SER A 271 29.88 28.29 42.46
N CYS A 272 28.80 27.62 42.86
CA CYS A 272 28.88 26.66 43.99
C CYS A 272 29.64 25.38 43.61
N ASP A 273 29.62 25.00 42.34
CA ASP A 273 30.36 23.82 41.85
C ASP A 273 31.79 24.15 41.38
N SER A 274 32.11 25.43 41.16
CA SER A 274 33.44 25.85 40.65
C SER A 274 34.23 26.83 41.52
N ASN A 275 33.69 27.35 42.63
CA ASN A 275 34.45 28.16 43.60
C ASN A 275 34.83 27.38 44.87
N SER A 276 35.69 26.38 44.69
CA SER A 276 36.84 26.22 45.59
C SER A 276 37.90 27.30 45.36
N THR A 277 37.83 28.14 44.30
CA THR A 277 38.80 29.24 44.13
C THR A 277 38.27 30.42 43.30
N ALA A 278 38.17 31.59 43.97
CA ALA A 278 38.19 32.96 43.43
C ALA A 278 36.88 33.78 43.49
N ARG A 279 36.85 34.63 44.52
CA ARG A 279 36.13 35.92 44.52
C ARG A 279 36.73 36.81 43.44
N THR A 280 35.90 37.59 42.71
CA THR A 280 35.83 39.08 42.72
C THR A 280 35.16 39.60 41.43
N ASN A 281 34.30 40.62 41.60
CA ASN A 281 33.77 41.58 40.62
C ASN A 281 32.62 41.16 39.69
N ILE A 282 31.42 41.72 39.95
CA ILE A 282 30.64 42.55 39.00
C ILE A 282 29.65 43.39 39.83
N LYS A 283 29.98 44.68 40.03
CA LYS A 283 29.04 45.78 40.23
C LYS A 283 29.09 46.61 38.96
N LYS A 284 28.12 46.44 38.04
CA LYS A 284 27.82 47.37 36.92
C LYS A 284 26.70 46.78 36.05
N TRP A 285 25.46 46.76 36.53
CA TRP A 285 24.27 46.71 35.65
C TRP A 285 22.94 46.97 36.37
N THR A 286 22.84 48.02 37.19
CA THR A 286 21.55 48.58 37.62
C THR A 286 21.70 50.07 37.87
N ALA A 287 21.90 50.83 36.80
CA ALA A 287 21.78 52.28 36.81
C ALA A 287 21.49 52.78 35.40
N ASN A 288 20.39 52.33 34.78
CA ASN A 288 19.90 53.02 33.59
C ASN A 288 18.42 52.76 33.28
N ASP A 289 17.55 52.74 34.31
CA ASP A 289 16.10 52.62 34.05
C ASP A 289 15.23 53.34 35.08
N SER A 290 15.62 54.55 35.46
CA SER A 290 14.70 55.49 36.11
C SER A 290 15.14 56.93 35.88
N LYS A 291 14.64 57.53 34.79
CA LYS A 291 14.25 58.96 34.67
C LYS A 291 13.86 59.28 33.22
N ARG A 292 12.63 58.91 32.85
CA ARG A 292 11.81 59.68 31.91
C ARG A 292 10.43 59.81 32.55
N LYS A 293 10.00 61.06 32.72
CA LYS A 293 8.70 61.64 33.13
C LYS A 293 9.01 62.84 34.02
N ASP A 294 8.52 64.07 33.86
CA ASP A 294 7.76 64.80 32.85
C ASP A 294 8.02 66.30 33.14
N SER A 295 7.71 67.16 32.19
CA SER A 295 8.01 68.60 32.07
C SER A 295 7.15 69.58 32.92
N CYS A 296 7.79 70.68 33.39
CA CYS A 296 7.37 72.11 33.46
C CYS A 296 6.07 72.52 34.23
N PRO A 297 5.97 73.75 34.80
CA PRO A 297 6.98 74.76 35.18
C PRO A 297 7.42 74.67 36.64
#